data_AF-A0A166XKW6-F1
#
_entry.id   AF-A0A166XKW6-F1
#
_cell.length_a   1.000
_cell.length_b   1.000
_cell.length_c   1.000
_cell.angle_alpha   90.00
_cell.angle_beta   90.00
_cell.angle_gamma   90.00
#
_symmetry.space_group_name_H-M   'P 1'
#
loop_
_entity.id
_entity.type
_entity.pdbx_description
1 polymer ?
#
loop_
_entity_poly.entity_id
_entity_poly.type
_entity_poly.pdbx_seq_one_letter_code
_entity_poly.pdbx_strand_id
1 'polypeptide(L)'
;MDEYTTDLFISREDASDHQQPQSQPPPTVVVDEWPHESDVSETTPSNKSPTGLRSRIANNLSKKSSIQDRLVEKLLQQVIPESSDGLTGGDDTLAPGFPSDKTATFSQRPNFNITAMSNNFRRFNARIGVVFKFQARVVRLLSWRRPTHTLSLLAVYTFVCLDPYLLTVVPLAGFLLAVFIPSFLARHPAPPSGTLSSEQSIGYSPKGPPLAPARTVKPVKELSKDFFRNMRDLQNSMDDFCVAHDSVVSTVLPITNFSNEALSSALFLALTLTTVLMTTFASLLPWRLIALVAGWGLILSGHPAIAPLLTHTHDTHVAPHEAQARSRLDAWIADDIILDSAPETREVEIFELQRASHDEWEPWLFSPSPYDPLSQPRIAGDRPRGTRFFEDVLPPDGWVWSEKKWALDLWSREWVEERIITGVEVETEGERWVYDMYDEHGASQGGVGVMDSPTTSKGKPRVPQAPTPSWEEGEDGAGRRGEWRRRRWVRLVKRRATTSSA
;
A
#
# COMPACT_ATOMS: atom_id res chain seq x y z
N MET A 1 39.45 -51.29 17.00
CA MET A 1 38.26 -52.08 17.34
C MET A 1 37.51 -51.28 18.38
N ASP A 2 36.89 -50.17 18.00
CA ASP A 2 35.84 -50.09 16.96
C ASP A 2 34.89 -51.26 17.15
N GLU A 3 33.84 -51.07 17.92
CA GLU A 3 32.52 -50.69 17.43
C GLU A 3 31.56 -50.61 18.64
N TYR A 4 30.49 -49.80 18.50
CA TYR A 4 29.33 -49.73 19.40
C TYR A 4 29.51 -49.12 20.80
N THR A 5 29.49 -47.78 20.86
CA THR A 5 28.75 -47.07 21.91
C THR A 5 27.93 -45.94 21.27
N THR A 6 26.75 -46.27 20.76
CA THR A 6 25.52 -45.46 20.91
C THR A 6 24.31 -46.25 20.40
N ASP A 7 24.10 -47.45 20.95
CA ASP A 7 22.75 -47.92 21.24
C ASP A 7 22.45 -47.47 22.66
N LEU A 8 21.89 -46.26 22.77
CA LEU A 8 21.29 -45.79 24.01
C LEU A 8 19.92 -45.27 23.64
N PHE A 9 18.96 -46.19 23.66
CA PHE A 9 17.61 -46.09 24.19
C PHE A 9 16.81 -47.24 23.58
N ILE A 10 16.13 -48.03 24.43
CA ILE A 10 15.40 -49.32 24.20
C ILE A 10 16.29 -50.50 24.68
N SER A 11 16.05 -51.20 25.80
CA SER A 11 14.82 -51.67 26.45
C SER A 11 15.00 -51.92 27.96
N ARG A 12 13.92 -51.84 28.75
CA ARG A 12 13.44 -52.88 29.71
C ARG A 12 12.09 -52.44 30.30
N GLU A 13 10.99 -53.06 29.88
CA GLU A 13 10.17 -54.01 30.69
C GLU A 13 9.84 -53.53 32.10
N ASP A 14 8.58 -53.17 32.32
CA ASP A 14 7.85 -53.55 33.52
C ASP A 14 6.49 -54.12 33.10
N ALA A 15 6.23 -55.33 33.58
CA ALA A 15 4.99 -56.06 33.44
C ALA A 15 4.16 -55.87 34.71
N SER A 16 2.86 -55.64 34.56
CA SER A 16 1.86 -55.97 35.58
C SER A 16 0.49 -56.19 34.94
N ASP A 17 -0.06 -57.36 35.22
CA ASP A 17 -1.31 -57.97 34.77
C ASP A 17 -2.58 -57.14 35.06
N HIS A 18 -3.58 -57.18 34.15
CA HIS A 18 -4.79 -58.00 34.30
C HIS A 18 -5.89 -57.71 33.24
N GLN A 19 -6.59 -58.79 32.86
CA GLN A 19 -7.94 -58.91 32.25
C GLN A 19 -8.09 -58.99 30.71
N GLN A 20 -8.31 -60.23 30.22
CA GLN A 20 -8.90 -60.63 28.91
C GLN A 20 -10.46 -60.50 28.89
N PRO A 21 -11.18 -60.80 27.79
CA PRO A 21 -10.94 -60.51 26.36
C PRO A 21 -12.22 -59.99 25.63
N GLN A 22 -12.10 -59.38 24.44
CA GLN A 22 -13.16 -59.50 23.42
C GLN A 22 -12.62 -59.31 22.00
N SER A 23 -13.13 -60.15 21.11
CA SER A 23 -12.67 -60.52 19.78
C SER A 23 -13.24 -59.67 18.65
N GLN A 24 -12.41 -59.25 17.68
CA GLN A 24 -12.78 -59.05 16.27
C GLN A 24 -11.53 -58.94 15.37
N PRO A 25 -11.49 -59.58 14.18
CA PRO A 25 -10.31 -59.58 13.31
C PRO A 25 -10.28 -58.33 12.39
N PRO A 26 -9.09 -57.78 12.05
CA PRO A 26 -8.97 -56.68 11.11
C PRO A 26 -8.85 -57.15 9.65
N PRO A 27 -9.20 -56.29 8.67
CA PRO A 27 -9.20 -56.62 7.25
C PRO A 27 -7.80 -56.53 6.64
N THR A 28 -7.55 -57.44 5.69
CA THR A 28 -6.35 -57.60 4.87
C THR A 28 -6.13 -56.38 3.96
N VAL A 29 -4.96 -55.75 4.05
CA VAL A 29 -4.46 -54.81 3.03
C VAL A 29 -3.11 -55.33 2.53
N VAL A 30 -3.09 -55.67 1.25
CA VAL A 30 -1.94 -56.14 0.47
C VAL A 30 -0.95 -54.99 0.33
N VAL A 31 0.29 -55.20 0.77
CA VAL A 31 1.44 -54.33 0.50
C VAL A 31 2.30 -55.04 -0.53
N ASP A 32 2.32 -54.52 -1.76
CA ASP A 32 3.29 -54.95 -2.78
C ASP A 32 4.62 -54.20 -2.57
N GLU A 33 5.64 -55.00 -2.31
CA GLU A 33 7.02 -54.65 -1.99
C GLU A 33 7.83 -54.46 -3.27
N TRP A 34 8.58 -53.36 -3.37
CA TRP A 34 9.56 -53.13 -4.45
C TRP A 34 10.95 -53.57 -4.00
N PRO A 35 11.76 -54.20 -4.87
CA PRO A 35 12.95 -54.94 -4.45
C PRO A 35 14.13 -54.03 -4.10
N HIS A 36 14.82 -54.45 -3.03
CA HIS A 36 16.19 -54.09 -2.67
C HIS A 36 17.19 -54.70 -3.66
N GLU A 37 18.19 -53.93 -4.09
CA GLU A 37 19.49 -54.46 -4.53
C GLU A 37 20.63 -53.74 -3.80
N SER A 38 21.55 -54.57 -3.33
CA SER A 38 22.72 -54.29 -2.51
C SER A 38 23.97 -53.96 -3.32
N ASP A 39 24.88 -53.21 -2.69
CA ASP A 39 26.22 -52.79 -3.13
C ASP A 39 27.13 -53.92 -3.65
N VAL A 40 27.99 -53.63 -4.66
CA VAL A 40 29.44 -53.97 -4.69
C VAL A 40 30.22 -52.97 -5.60
N SER A 41 31.46 -52.73 -5.19
CA SER A 41 32.51 -51.74 -5.46
C SER A 41 33.30 -51.74 -6.80
N GLU A 42 33.90 -50.57 -7.05
CA GLU A 42 35.18 -50.21 -7.72
C GLU A 42 35.54 -50.65 -9.14
N THR A 43 35.77 -49.64 -10.03
CA THR A 43 37.06 -49.33 -10.71
C THR A 43 36.87 -48.25 -11.79
N THR A 44 37.81 -47.30 -11.90
CA THR A 44 38.03 -46.43 -13.09
C THR A 44 39.18 -47.07 -13.90
N PRO A 45 39.50 -46.72 -15.18
CA PRO A 45 38.97 -45.67 -16.06
C PRO A 45 38.70 -46.12 -17.52
N SER A 46 37.99 -45.32 -18.34
CA SER A 46 38.25 -45.16 -19.79
C SER A 46 37.21 -44.29 -20.50
N ASN A 47 37.70 -43.36 -21.32
CA ASN A 47 36.97 -42.62 -22.34
C ASN A 47 36.23 -43.57 -23.31
N LYS A 48 34.91 -43.39 -23.45
CA LYS A 48 34.16 -43.55 -24.72
C LYS A 48 32.74 -43.02 -24.53
N SER A 49 32.40 -42.00 -25.32
CA SER A 49 31.03 -41.54 -25.53
C SER A 49 30.15 -42.64 -26.15
N PRO A 50 28.89 -42.78 -25.71
CA PRO A 50 27.82 -43.15 -26.61
C PRO A 50 26.81 -41.99 -26.70
N THR A 51 26.85 -41.39 -27.88
CA THR A 51 25.92 -40.45 -28.48
C THR A 51 24.49 -40.98 -28.55
N GLY A 52 23.52 -40.06 -28.50
CA GLY A 52 22.36 -40.14 -29.40
C GLY A 52 20.97 -40.30 -28.79
N LEU A 53 20.73 -41.27 -27.91
CA LEU A 53 19.34 -41.67 -27.60
C LEU A 53 18.77 -41.02 -26.32
N ARG A 54 19.54 -41.01 -25.21
CA ARG A 54 19.08 -40.44 -23.92
C ARG A 54 18.93 -38.91 -23.97
N SER A 55 19.78 -38.22 -24.72
CA SER A 55 19.65 -36.78 -24.98
C SER A 55 18.42 -36.45 -25.84
N ARG A 56 18.06 -37.29 -26.81
CA ARG A 56 16.85 -37.10 -27.64
C ARG A 56 15.57 -37.31 -26.84
N ILE A 57 15.54 -38.26 -25.91
CA ILE A 57 14.38 -38.47 -25.03
C ILE A 57 14.25 -37.33 -24.00
N ALA A 58 15.35 -36.87 -23.40
CA ALA A 58 15.34 -35.73 -22.49
C ALA A 58 14.92 -34.42 -23.20
N ASN A 59 15.42 -34.19 -24.43
CA ASN A 59 15.01 -33.04 -25.23
C ASN A 59 13.54 -33.15 -25.68
N ASN A 60 13.04 -34.33 -26.02
CA ASN A 60 11.62 -34.52 -26.36
C ASN A 60 10.68 -34.40 -25.15
N LEU A 61 11.13 -34.76 -23.94
CA LEU A 61 10.34 -34.58 -22.72
C LEU A 61 10.26 -33.10 -22.31
N SER A 62 11.36 -32.34 -22.47
CA SER A 62 11.35 -30.88 -22.31
C SER A 62 10.52 -30.15 -23.39
N LYS A 63 10.45 -30.73 -24.60
CA LYS A 63 9.58 -30.23 -25.67
C LYS A 63 8.10 -30.50 -25.38
N LYS A 64 7.76 -31.62 -24.73
CA LYS A 64 6.37 -31.93 -24.33
C LYS A 64 5.87 -31.01 -23.21
N SER A 65 6.70 -30.67 -22.22
CA SER A 65 6.33 -29.67 -21.22
C SER A 65 6.16 -28.27 -21.86
N SER A 66 7.03 -27.92 -22.81
CA SER A 66 6.91 -26.65 -23.57
C SER A 66 5.64 -26.53 -24.42
N ILE A 67 5.05 -27.64 -24.90
CA ILE A 67 3.79 -27.61 -25.68
C ILE A 67 2.58 -27.49 -24.75
N GLN A 68 2.61 -28.17 -23.60
CA GLN A 68 1.57 -28.02 -22.58
C GLN A 68 1.59 -26.59 -22.01
N ASP A 69 2.78 -26.03 -21.78
CA ASP A 69 2.96 -24.64 -21.37
C ASP A 69 2.42 -23.66 -22.44
N ARG A 70 2.63 -23.93 -23.73
CA ARG A 70 2.07 -23.11 -24.84
C ARG A 70 0.55 -23.22 -24.96
N LEU A 71 -0.04 -24.37 -24.62
CA LEU A 71 -1.49 -24.56 -24.64
C LEU A 71 -2.14 -23.85 -23.44
N VAL A 72 -1.53 -23.91 -22.26
CA VAL A 72 -1.96 -23.15 -21.08
C VAL A 72 -1.76 -21.65 -21.31
N GLU A 73 -0.65 -21.24 -21.95
CA GLU A 73 -0.39 -19.86 -22.38
C GLU A 73 -1.46 -19.35 -23.36
N LYS A 74 -1.88 -20.19 -24.32
CA LYS A 74 -2.95 -19.85 -25.29
C LYS A 74 -4.33 -19.79 -24.65
N LEU A 75 -4.62 -20.68 -23.70
CA LEU A 75 -5.88 -20.66 -22.95
C LEU A 75 -5.96 -19.47 -21.99
N LEU A 76 -4.85 -19.08 -21.35
CA LEU A 76 -4.81 -17.92 -20.48
C LEU A 76 -4.80 -16.59 -21.25
N GLN A 77 -4.16 -16.53 -22.42
CA GLN A 77 -4.27 -15.38 -23.32
C GLN A 77 -5.73 -15.14 -23.78
N GLN A 78 -6.50 -16.22 -23.95
CA GLN A 78 -7.89 -16.12 -24.41
C GLN A 78 -8.88 -15.72 -23.29
N VAL A 79 -8.47 -15.82 -22.02
CA VAL A 79 -9.31 -15.50 -20.84
C VAL A 79 -9.07 -14.07 -20.34
N ILE A 80 -8.00 -13.40 -20.79
CA ILE A 80 -7.77 -11.98 -20.53
C ILE A 80 -8.40 -11.20 -21.70
N PRO A 81 -9.36 -10.28 -21.46
CA PRO A 81 -9.93 -9.46 -22.52
C PRO A 81 -8.83 -8.75 -23.31
N GLU A 82 -8.92 -8.76 -24.65
CA GLU A 82 -8.11 -7.91 -25.52
C GLU A 82 -8.54 -6.43 -25.39
N SER A 83 -8.37 -5.86 -24.19
CA SER A 83 -8.42 -4.43 -23.94
C SER A 83 -7.00 -3.94 -23.67
N SER A 84 -6.09 -4.25 -24.60
CA SER A 84 -4.70 -3.77 -24.61
C SER A 84 -4.34 -3.04 -25.90
N ASP A 85 -5.32 -2.50 -26.62
CA ASP A 85 -5.10 -1.57 -27.74
C ASP A 85 -4.80 -0.14 -27.27
N GLY A 86 -4.08 0.02 -26.16
CA GLY A 86 -3.77 1.35 -25.61
C GLY A 86 -2.59 1.47 -24.65
N LEU A 87 -1.75 0.42 -24.48
CA LEU A 87 -0.60 0.46 -23.56
C LEU A 87 0.72 0.15 -24.27
N THR A 88 0.81 0.52 -25.55
CA THR A 88 2.08 0.60 -26.28
C THR A 88 2.68 1.99 -26.10
N GLY A 89 3.67 2.11 -25.23
CA GLY A 89 4.50 3.30 -25.11
C GLY A 89 4.43 3.90 -23.70
N GLY A 90 5.54 3.82 -22.97
CA GLY A 90 5.67 4.47 -21.67
C GLY A 90 5.69 5.98 -21.80
N ASP A 91 4.51 6.60 -21.71
CA ASP A 91 4.34 8.01 -21.36
C ASP A 91 3.01 8.27 -20.63
N ASP A 92 2.60 7.34 -19.76
CA ASP A 92 1.57 7.67 -18.77
C ASP A 92 2.23 8.37 -17.58
N THR A 93 2.13 9.70 -17.64
CA THR A 93 2.39 10.62 -16.54
C THR A 93 1.49 10.30 -15.34
N LEU A 94 1.89 9.32 -14.54
CA LEU A 94 1.25 9.04 -13.26
C LEU A 94 1.52 10.17 -12.27
N ALA A 95 0.45 10.87 -11.87
CA ALA A 95 0.31 11.82 -10.76
C ALA A 95 1.39 12.92 -10.62
N PRO A 96 1.03 14.22 -10.66
CA PRO A 96 2.00 15.31 -10.51
C PRO A 96 2.63 15.26 -9.12
N GLY A 97 3.92 14.91 -9.02
CA GLY A 97 4.67 14.96 -7.74
C GLY A 97 5.86 14.03 -7.57
N PHE A 98 6.13 13.07 -8.47
CA PHE A 98 7.25 12.15 -8.30
C PHE A 98 8.51 12.59 -9.08
N PRO A 99 9.68 12.72 -8.43
CA PRO A 99 10.92 13.16 -9.09
C PRO A 99 11.44 12.14 -10.11
N SER A 100 11.84 12.64 -11.28
CA SER A 100 12.16 11.88 -12.50
C SER A 100 13.33 10.89 -12.38
N ASP A 101 14.18 11.00 -11.36
CA ASP A 101 15.33 10.10 -11.16
C ASP A 101 14.95 8.69 -10.69
N LYS A 102 13.79 8.51 -10.04
CA LYS A 102 13.32 7.18 -9.60
C LYS A 102 12.60 6.40 -10.71
N THR A 103 12.25 7.08 -11.79
CA THR A 103 11.47 6.53 -12.91
C THR A 103 12.29 5.56 -13.75
N ALA A 104 13.61 5.76 -13.89
CA ALA A 104 14.47 4.94 -14.74
C ALA A 104 14.57 3.46 -14.32
N THR A 105 14.46 3.15 -13.02
CA THR A 105 14.51 1.76 -12.53
C THR A 105 13.14 1.07 -12.62
N PHE A 106 12.06 1.84 -12.63
CA PHE A 106 10.70 1.32 -12.75
C PHE A 106 10.28 1.13 -14.21
N SER A 107 10.71 2.02 -15.11
CA SER A 107 10.47 1.94 -16.56
C SER A 107 11.24 0.81 -17.26
N GLN A 108 12.22 0.20 -16.60
CA GLN A 108 12.92 -1.00 -17.07
C GLN A 108 12.22 -2.33 -16.74
N ARG A 109 11.12 -2.31 -15.97
CA ARG A 109 10.39 -3.54 -15.65
C ARG A 109 9.61 -3.99 -16.89
N PRO A 110 9.82 -5.23 -17.37
CA PRO A 110 9.13 -5.71 -18.56
C PRO A 110 7.61 -5.68 -18.34
N ASN A 111 6.86 -5.36 -19.38
CA ASN A 111 5.40 -5.42 -19.39
C ASN A 111 4.91 -6.79 -18.92
N PHE A 112 3.71 -6.83 -18.34
CA PHE A 112 3.12 -8.06 -17.82
C PHE A 112 3.11 -9.15 -18.89
N ASN A 113 3.82 -10.24 -18.62
CA ASN A 113 3.93 -11.39 -19.50
C ASN A 113 3.75 -12.65 -18.66
N ILE A 114 2.73 -13.45 -18.97
CA ILE A 114 2.36 -14.68 -18.25
C ILE A 114 3.53 -15.68 -18.25
N THR A 115 4.26 -15.78 -19.36
CA THR A 115 5.43 -16.67 -19.48
C THR A 115 6.58 -16.18 -18.62
N ALA A 116 6.77 -14.85 -18.50
CA ALA A 116 7.71 -14.27 -17.55
C ALA A 116 7.28 -14.54 -16.09
N MET A 117 5.99 -14.42 -15.78
CA MET A 117 5.42 -14.74 -14.46
C MET A 117 5.65 -16.20 -14.08
N SER A 118 5.36 -17.14 -14.97
CA SER A 118 5.58 -18.58 -14.74
C SER A 118 7.07 -18.91 -14.51
N ASN A 119 7.96 -18.35 -15.34
CA ASN A 119 9.40 -18.49 -15.17
C ASN A 119 9.89 -17.88 -13.84
N ASN A 120 9.37 -16.71 -13.47
CA ASN A 120 9.69 -16.04 -12.21
C ASN A 120 9.15 -16.83 -11.00
N PHE A 121 7.93 -17.36 -11.08
CA PHE A 121 7.33 -18.21 -10.07
C PHE A 121 8.17 -19.47 -9.82
N ARG A 122 8.60 -20.17 -10.87
CA ARG A 122 9.44 -21.36 -10.73
C ARG A 122 10.80 -21.04 -10.09
N ARG A 123 11.42 -19.92 -10.49
CA ARG A 123 12.67 -19.42 -9.89
C ARG A 123 12.48 -19.02 -8.42
N PHE A 124 11.35 -18.41 -8.08
CA PHE A 124 10.99 -18.03 -6.73
C PHE A 124 10.75 -19.25 -5.84
N ASN A 125 9.89 -20.18 -6.28
CA ASN A 125 9.56 -21.40 -5.57
C ASN A 125 10.81 -22.29 -5.31
N ALA A 126 11.77 -22.29 -6.23
CA ALA A 126 13.04 -23.00 -6.05
C ALA A 126 13.96 -22.40 -4.96
N ARG A 127 13.73 -21.15 -4.53
CA ARG A 127 14.57 -20.42 -3.56
C ARG A 127 13.86 -20.15 -2.23
N ILE A 128 12.54 -19.99 -2.24
CA ILE A 128 11.74 -19.57 -1.08
C ILE A 128 11.77 -20.58 0.09
N GLY A 129 12.10 -21.86 -0.18
CA GLY A 129 12.11 -22.89 0.86
C GLY A 129 13.01 -22.63 2.08
N VAL A 130 14.03 -21.76 1.96
CA VAL A 130 14.82 -21.32 3.12
C VAL A 130 13.98 -20.49 4.09
N VAL A 131 13.11 -19.63 3.56
CA VAL A 131 12.19 -18.79 4.33
C VAL A 131 11.15 -19.65 5.04
N PHE A 132 10.54 -20.62 4.36
CA PHE A 132 9.59 -21.54 5.01
C PHE A 132 10.25 -22.39 6.10
N LYS A 133 11.50 -22.83 5.90
CA LYS A 133 12.27 -23.51 6.97
C LYS A 133 12.53 -22.59 8.16
N PHE A 134 12.77 -21.31 7.93
CA PHE A 134 12.93 -20.31 8.98
C PHE A 134 11.60 -20.08 9.72
N GLN A 135 10.51 -19.83 9.00
CA GLN A 135 9.16 -19.71 9.55
C GLN A 135 8.79 -20.92 10.42
N ALA A 136 8.99 -22.14 9.92
CA ALA A 136 8.72 -23.36 10.69
C ALA A 136 9.63 -23.53 11.93
N ARG A 137 10.84 -22.93 11.96
CA ARG A 137 11.68 -22.90 13.16
C ARG A 137 11.14 -21.88 14.17
N VAL A 138 10.73 -20.70 13.73
CA VAL A 138 10.12 -19.66 14.57
C VAL A 138 8.81 -20.17 15.18
N VAL A 139 7.92 -20.75 14.37
CA VAL A 139 6.65 -21.31 14.87
C VAL A 139 6.90 -22.40 15.91
N ARG A 140 7.86 -23.31 15.67
CA ARG A 140 8.23 -24.35 16.67
C ARG A 140 8.83 -23.79 17.96
N LEU A 141 9.50 -22.65 17.88
CA LEU A 141 10.10 -21.97 19.02
C LEU A 141 9.02 -21.28 19.85
N LEU A 142 8.07 -20.61 19.20
CA LEU A 142 6.94 -19.94 19.85
C LEU A 142 5.88 -20.92 20.37
N SER A 143 5.75 -22.11 19.76
CA SER A 143 4.82 -23.15 20.20
C SER A 143 5.39 -24.09 21.28
N TRP A 144 6.53 -23.74 21.89
CA TRP A 144 7.15 -24.50 23.00
C TRP A 144 7.46 -25.97 22.70
N ARG A 145 7.63 -26.36 21.43
CA ARG A 145 7.86 -27.77 21.06
C ARG A 145 9.11 -28.37 21.69
N ARG A 146 10.16 -27.54 21.89
CA ARG A 146 11.33 -27.87 22.69
C ARG A 146 11.54 -26.74 23.70
N PRO A 147 11.12 -26.91 24.97
CA PRO A 147 11.09 -25.81 25.93
C PRO A 147 12.48 -25.23 26.19
N THR A 148 13.53 -26.04 26.13
CA THR A 148 14.92 -25.58 26.29
C THR A 148 15.33 -24.53 25.26
N HIS A 149 14.87 -24.65 24.02
CA HIS A 149 15.16 -23.66 22.97
C HIS A 149 14.37 -22.37 23.18
N THR A 150 13.10 -22.49 23.60
CA THR A 150 12.26 -21.32 23.90
C THR A 150 12.79 -20.58 25.13
N LEU A 151 13.20 -21.29 26.17
CA LEU A 151 13.82 -20.71 27.36
C LEU A 151 15.16 -20.04 27.05
N SER A 152 15.98 -20.59 26.15
CA SER A 152 17.22 -19.90 25.73
C SER A 152 16.93 -18.62 24.93
N LEU A 153 15.90 -18.60 24.09
CA LEU A 153 15.40 -17.36 23.47
C LEU A 153 14.96 -16.36 24.54
N LEU A 154 14.16 -16.77 25.52
CA LEU A 154 13.66 -15.91 26.60
C LEU A 154 14.79 -15.38 27.48
N ALA A 155 15.83 -16.18 27.71
CA ALA A 155 17.03 -15.75 28.42
C ALA A 155 17.76 -14.64 27.64
N VAL A 156 18.00 -14.82 26.34
CA VAL A 156 18.59 -13.79 25.48
C VAL A 156 17.71 -12.54 25.44
N TYR A 157 16.39 -12.71 25.30
CA TYR A 157 15.43 -11.61 25.34
C TYR A 157 15.49 -10.84 26.66
N THR A 158 15.60 -11.55 27.79
CA THR A 158 15.75 -10.95 29.12
C THR A 158 16.99 -10.08 29.20
N PHE A 159 18.14 -10.55 28.70
CA PHE A 159 19.35 -9.75 28.64
C PHE A 159 19.19 -8.50 27.77
N VAL A 160 18.50 -8.60 26.63
CA VAL A 160 18.25 -7.45 25.75
C VAL A 160 17.31 -6.42 26.38
N CYS A 161 16.27 -6.86 27.10
CA CYS A 161 15.38 -5.94 27.83
C CYS A 161 16.09 -5.29 29.02
N LEU A 162 16.90 -6.06 29.74
CA LEU A 162 17.67 -5.56 30.87
C LEU A 162 18.84 -4.70 30.45
N ASP A 163 19.39 -4.83 29.24
CA ASP A 163 20.43 -3.95 28.71
C ASP A 163 20.23 -3.71 27.20
N PRO A 164 19.55 -2.61 26.82
CA PRO A 164 19.16 -2.37 25.43
C PRO A 164 20.35 -2.14 24.49
N TYR A 165 21.55 -1.82 25.00
CA TYR A 165 22.74 -1.66 24.16
C TYR A 165 23.11 -2.97 23.45
N LEU A 166 22.73 -4.13 24.02
CA LEU A 166 22.92 -5.43 23.38
C LEU A 166 22.18 -5.56 22.04
N LEU A 167 21.14 -4.75 21.78
CA LEU A 167 20.39 -4.80 20.52
C LEU A 167 21.29 -4.53 19.29
N THR A 168 22.38 -3.77 19.47
CA THR A 168 23.39 -3.54 18.41
C THR A 168 24.34 -4.74 18.22
N VAL A 169 24.62 -5.48 19.29
CA VAL A 169 25.60 -6.58 19.31
C VAL A 169 24.95 -7.92 18.93
N VAL A 170 23.72 -8.16 19.36
CA VAL A 170 22.95 -9.40 19.08
C VAL A 170 22.91 -9.77 17.59
N PRO A 171 22.61 -8.87 16.63
CA PRO A 171 22.62 -9.25 15.22
C PRO A 171 24.02 -9.64 14.72
N LEU A 172 25.08 -8.97 15.20
CA LEU A 172 26.47 -9.31 14.84
C LEU A 172 26.86 -10.67 15.42
N ALA A 173 26.57 -10.91 16.69
CA ALA A 173 26.80 -12.20 17.36
C ALA A 173 26.00 -13.32 16.70
N GLY A 174 24.73 -13.07 16.37
CA GLY A 174 23.88 -14.01 15.65
C GLY A 174 24.44 -14.36 14.28
N PHE A 175 24.94 -13.38 13.53
CA PHE A 175 25.59 -13.61 12.24
C PHE A 175 26.86 -14.47 12.37
N LEU A 176 27.68 -14.20 13.39
CA LEU A 176 28.87 -15.00 13.67
C LEU A 176 28.51 -16.44 14.06
N LEU A 177 27.60 -16.61 15.01
CA LEU A 177 27.22 -17.92 15.58
C LEU A 177 26.35 -18.76 14.64
N ALA A 178 25.44 -18.15 13.88
CA ALA A 178 24.47 -18.88 13.05
C ALA A 178 24.89 -19.01 11.57
N VAL A 179 25.72 -18.09 11.06
CA VAL A 179 26.18 -18.12 9.66
C VAL A 179 27.66 -18.48 9.57
N PHE A 180 28.55 -17.69 10.17
CA PHE A 180 29.99 -17.87 9.97
C PHE A 180 30.53 -19.16 10.58
N ILE A 181 30.24 -19.44 11.86
CA ILE A 181 30.76 -20.63 12.54
C ILE A 181 30.28 -21.92 11.88
N PRO A 182 28.97 -22.12 11.58
CA PRO A 182 28.52 -23.31 10.87
C PRO A 182 29.08 -23.43 9.46
N SER A 183 29.25 -22.30 8.75
CA SER A 183 29.83 -22.30 7.39
C SER A 183 31.32 -22.65 7.42
N PHE A 184 32.03 -22.20 8.45
CA PHE A 184 33.44 -22.51 8.69
C PHE A 184 33.61 -23.99 9.04
N LEU A 185 32.84 -24.52 9.99
CA LEU A 185 32.86 -25.93 10.36
C LEU A 185 32.47 -26.85 9.20
N ALA A 186 31.53 -26.44 8.34
CA ALA A 186 31.18 -27.19 7.13
C ALA A 186 32.32 -27.22 6.10
N ARG A 187 33.20 -26.22 6.10
CA ARG A 187 34.37 -26.13 5.21
C ARG A 187 35.59 -26.88 5.79
N HIS A 188 35.69 -26.94 7.11
CA HIS A 188 36.75 -27.60 7.87
C HIS A 188 36.15 -28.62 8.87
N PRO A 189 35.62 -29.76 8.38
CA PRO A 189 35.07 -30.80 9.26
C PRO A 189 36.16 -31.39 10.17
N ALA A 190 35.76 -31.85 11.36
CA ALA A 190 36.65 -32.60 12.23
C ALA A 190 37.05 -33.93 11.56
N PRO A 191 38.29 -34.40 11.74
CA PRO A 191 38.71 -35.71 11.24
C PRO A 191 37.81 -36.81 11.84
N PRO A 192 37.45 -37.84 11.05
CA PRO A 192 36.57 -38.92 11.53
C PRO A 192 37.21 -39.63 12.72
N SER A 193 36.41 -39.82 13.77
CA SER A 193 36.78 -40.56 14.98
C SER A 193 37.31 -41.94 14.58
N GLY A 194 38.58 -42.23 14.93
CA GLY A 194 39.21 -43.54 14.70
C GLY A 194 40.47 -43.55 13.82
N THR A 195 40.86 -42.42 13.21
CA THR A 195 42.01 -42.37 12.27
C THR A 195 43.35 -41.92 12.87
N LEU A 196 43.41 -41.56 14.16
CA LEU A 196 44.63 -41.05 14.81
C LEU A 196 44.83 -41.66 16.20
N SER A 197 46.10 -41.90 16.52
CA SER A 197 46.61 -42.32 17.83
C SER A 197 46.03 -41.46 18.95
N SER A 198 45.75 -42.08 20.09
CA SER A 198 45.06 -41.56 21.28
C SER A 198 45.55 -40.20 21.85
N GLU A 199 46.69 -39.66 21.42
CA GLU A 199 47.16 -38.31 21.79
C GLU A 199 46.71 -37.18 20.85
N GLN A 200 46.30 -37.48 19.62
CA GLN A 200 45.84 -36.48 18.64
C GLN A 200 44.31 -36.37 18.55
N SER A 201 43.57 -37.17 19.32
CA SER A 201 42.10 -37.24 19.32
C SER A 201 41.39 -36.08 20.03
N ILE A 202 42.14 -35.18 20.69
CA ILE A 202 41.56 -34.15 21.58
C ILE A 202 41.46 -32.76 20.90
N GLY A 203 42.14 -32.52 19.78
CA GLY A 203 42.23 -31.20 19.18
C GLY A 203 41.55 -31.07 17.82
N TYR A 204 40.42 -30.38 17.74
CA TYR A 204 39.97 -29.80 16.47
C TYR A 204 41.02 -28.79 16.01
N SER A 205 41.82 -29.15 15.00
CA SER A 205 42.82 -28.26 14.40
C SER A 205 42.30 -27.75 13.05
N PRO A 206 41.87 -26.47 12.95
CA PRO A 206 41.43 -25.88 11.68
C PRO A 206 42.59 -25.44 10.77
N LYS A 207 43.84 -25.76 11.14
CA LYS A 207 45.02 -25.38 10.36
C LYS A 207 45.13 -26.25 9.10
N GLY A 208 44.98 -25.63 7.94
CA GLY A 208 45.21 -26.28 6.64
C GLY A 208 44.35 -25.70 5.51
N PRO A 209 44.59 -26.15 4.27
CA PRO A 209 43.73 -25.81 3.14
C PRO A 209 42.29 -26.32 3.37
N PRO A 210 41.28 -25.68 2.76
CA PRO A 210 39.87 -26.06 2.94
C PRO A 210 39.61 -27.48 2.44
N LEU A 211 39.00 -28.31 3.30
CA LEU A 211 38.75 -29.74 3.05
C LEU A 211 37.47 -29.97 2.23
N ALA A 212 36.50 -29.06 2.31
CA ALA A 212 35.24 -29.15 1.58
C ALA A 212 34.97 -27.91 0.70
N PRO A 213 34.24 -28.06 -0.43
CA PRO A 213 33.87 -26.93 -1.28
C PRO A 213 32.93 -25.97 -0.55
N ALA A 214 32.98 -24.69 -0.91
CA ALA A 214 32.11 -23.68 -0.33
C ALA A 214 30.63 -24.04 -0.58
N ARG A 215 29.86 -24.17 0.50
CA ARG A 215 28.43 -24.51 0.42
C ARG A 215 27.65 -23.33 -0.14
N THR A 216 27.21 -23.44 -1.40
CA THR A 216 26.27 -22.49 -2.00
C THR A 216 24.84 -22.98 -1.83
N VAL A 217 23.90 -22.07 -1.53
CA VAL A 217 22.47 -22.40 -1.51
C VAL A 217 22.03 -22.58 -2.96
N LYS A 218 22.09 -23.83 -3.44
CA LYS A 218 21.60 -24.16 -4.78
C LYS A 218 20.07 -24.08 -4.80
N PRO A 219 19.46 -23.48 -5.84
CA PRO A 219 18.03 -23.58 -6.05
C PRO A 219 17.61 -25.05 -6.06
N VAL A 220 16.48 -25.32 -5.42
CA VAL A 220 15.89 -26.65 -5.40
C VAL A 220 15.60 -27.08 -6.84
N LYS A 221 15.88 -28.36 -7.18
CA LYS A 221 15.59 -28.90 -8.51
C LYS A 221 14.10 -28.77 -8.80
N GLU A 222 13.78 -28.28 -9.99
CA GLU A 222 12.40 -28.23 -10.49
C GLU A 222 11.81 -29.65 -10.45
N LEU A 223 10.55 -29.79 -10.03
CA LEU A 223 9.84 -31.07 -9.85
C LEU A 223 10.38 -32.00 -8.74
N SER A 224 11.28 -31.54 -7.87
CA SER A 224 11.67 -32.33 -6.70
C SER A 224 10.60 -32.31 -5.60
N LYS A 225 10.68 -33.26 -4.65
CA LYS A 225 9.79 -33.30 -3.47
C LYS A 225 9.78 -31.98 -2.70
N ASP A 226 10.93 -31.34 -2.54
CA ASP A 226 11.06 -30.06 -1.86
C ASP A 226 10.46 -28.91 -2.68
N PHE A 227 10.50 -28.99 -4.02
CA PHE A 227 9.82 -28.02 -4.89
C PHE A 227 8.29 -28.08 -4.70
N PHE A 228 7.72 -29.29 -4.62
CA PHE A 228 6.29 -29.47 -4.36
C PHE A 228 5.89 -29.07 -2.92
N ARG A 229 6.75 -29.31 -1.93
CA ARG A 229 6.53 -28.82 -0.56
C ARG A 229 6.51 -27.29 -0.50
N ASN A 230 7.50 -26.63 -1.10
CA ASN A 230 7.52 -25.17 -1.17
C ASN A 230 6.28 -24.61 -1.87
N MET A 231 5.79 -25.30 -2.92
CA MET A 231 4.60 -24.86 -3.65
C MET A 231 3.33 -24.97 -2.79
N ARG A 232 3.21 -26.02 -1.97
CA ARG A 232 2.12 -26.14 -0.99
C ARG A 232 2.21 -25.06 0.09
N ASP A 233 3.40 -24.86 0.66
CA ASP A 233 3.61 -23.85 1.71
C ASP A 233 3.34 -22.44 1.17
N LEU A 234 3.67 -22.18 -0.10
CA LEU A 234 3.38 -20.93 -0.80
C LEU A 234 1.87 -20.74 -0.97
N GLN A 235 1.13 -21.77 -1.39
CA GLN A 235 -0.34 -21.69 -1.50
C GLN A 235 -0.97 -21.34 -0.15
N ASN A 236 -0.58 -22.04 0.92
CA ASN A 236 -1.09 -21.75 2.25
C ASN A 236 -0.72 -20.34 2.72
N SER A 237 0.53 -19.90 2.49
CA SER A 237 0.96 -18.55 2.86
C SER A 237 0.24 -17.45 2.08
N MET A 238 -0.22 -17.72 0.85
CA MET A 238 -1.05 -16.77 0.09
C MET A 238 -2.45 -16.66 0.69
N ASP A 239 -3.05 -17.77 1.10
CA ASP A 239 -4.34 -17.78 1.80
C ASP A 239 -4.25 -17.10 3.17
N ASP A 240 -3.22 -17.45 3.96
CA ASP A 240 -2.93 -16.82 5.26
C ASP A 240 -2.79 -15.29 5.12
N PHE A 241 -2.15 -14.82 4.05
CA PHE A 241 -2.01 -13.39 3.78
C PHE A 241 -3.37 -12.73 3.49
N CYS A 242 -4.21 -13.33 2.65
CA CYS A 242 -5.55 -12.80 2.35
C CYS A 242 -6.41 -12.72 3.61
N VAL A 243 -6.46 -13.79 4.41
CA VAL A 243 -7.22 -13.83 5.66
C VAL A 243 -6.69 -12.79 6.66
N ALA A 244 -5.36 -12.66 6.80
CA ALA A 244 -4.75 -11.66 7.67
C ALA A 244 -5.05 -10.23 7.20
N HIS A 245 -4.95 -9.97 5.88
CA HIS A 245 -5.27 -8.68 5.29
C HIS A 245 -6.73 -8.31 5.54
N ASP A 246 -7.67 -9.20 5.23
CA ASP A 246 -9.10 -8.94 5.39
C ASP A 246 -9.49 -8.77 6.87
N SER A 247 -8.83 -9.50 7.77
CA SER A 247 -8.97 -9.31 9.22
C SER A 247 -8.46 -7.93 9.68
N VAL A 248 -7.30 -7.49 9.18
CA VAL A 248 -6.77 -6.15 9.47
C VAL A 248 -7.68 -5.07 8.90
N VAL A 249 -8.16 -5.22 7.66
CA VAL A 249 -9.07 -4.25 7.04
C VAL A 249 -10.39 -4.17 7.81
N SER A 250 -11.01 -5.31 8.13
CA SER A 250 -12.29 -5.31 8.87
C SER A 250 -12.16 -4.78 10.30
N THR A 251 -11.01 -4.93 10.94
CA THR A 251 -10.80 -4.48 12.33
C THR A 251 -10.30 -3.03 12.41
N VAL A 252 -9.33 -2.66 11.59
CA VAL A 252 -8.63 -1.35 11.68
C VAL A 252 -9.31 -0.28 10.84
N LEU A 253 -9.84 -0.62 9.66
CA LEU A 253 -10.37 0.37 8.73
C LEU A 253 -11.60 1.09 9.30
N PRO A 254 -12.59 0.43 9.93
CA PRO A 254 -13.75 1.14 10.47
C PRO A 254 -13.40 2.13 11.58
N ILE A 255 -12.33 1.84 12.33
CA ILE A 255 -11.86 2.65 13.45
C ILE A 255 -11.03 3.85 12.96
N THR A 256 -10.33 3.72 11.83
CA THR A 256 -9.36 4.73 11.35
C THR A 256 -9.85 5.56 10.17
N ASN A 257 -10.79 5.06 9.37
CA ASN A 257 -11.30 5.72 8.17
C ASN A 257 -12.49 6.66 8.43
N PHE A 258 -12.82 6.95 9.70
CA PHE A 258 -13.94 7.80 10.08
C PHE A 258 -15.30 7.34 9.52
N SER A 259 -15.46 6.03 9.26
CA SER A 259 -16.75 5.49 8.81
C SER A 259 -17.82 5.63 9.90
N ASN A 260 -17.42 5.51 11.17
CA ASN A 260 -18.18 6.01 12.30
C ASN A 260 -17.41 7.21 12.87
N GLU A 261 -17.81 8.41 12.45
CA GLU A 261 -17.10 9.65 12.76
C GLU A 261 -16.96 9.87 14.27
N ALA A 262 -17.98 9.51 15.05
CA ALA A 262 -17.96 9.64 16.50
C ALA A 262 -16.92 8.71 17.15
N LEU A 263 -16.93 7.42 16.78
CA LEU A 263 -15.97 6.44 17.32
C LEU A 263 -14.53 6.78 16.93
N SER A 264 -14.29 7.10 15.66
CA SER A 264 -12.95 7.49 15.17
C SER A 264 -12.45 8.77 15.82
N SER A 265 -13.33 9.76 16.04
CA SER A 265 -12.98 11.01 16.74
C SER A 265 -12.69 10.77 18.23
N ALA A 266 -13.46 9.89 18.89
CA ALA A 266 -13.21 9.47 20.27
C ALA A 266 -11.81 8.89 20.42
N LEU A 267 -11.47 7.95 19.54
CA LEU A 267 -10.18 7.29 19.52
C LEU A 267 -9.05 8.26 19.18
N PHE A 268 -9.26 9.19 18.25
CA PHE A 268 -8.31 10.25 17.94
C PHE A 268 -8.00 11.13 19.16
N LEU A 269 -9.03 11.59 19.88
CA LEU A 269 -8.85 12.38 21.10
C LEU A 269 -8.16 11.58 22.21
N ALA A 270 -8.58 10.32 22.42
CA ALA A 270 -7.98 9.44 23.41
C ALA A 270 -6.48 9.17 23.12
N LEU A 271 -6.13 8.91 21.85
CA LEU A 271 -4.74 8.71 21.43
C LEU A 271 -3.91 9.99 21.54
N THR A 272 -4.49 11.14 21.20
CA THR A 272 -3.82 12.44 21.33
C THR A 272 -3.51 12.74 22.79
N LEU A 273 -4.49 12.59 23.68
CA LEU A 273 -4.30 12.78 25.12
C LEU A 273 -3.28 11.78 25.68
N THR A 274 -3.38 10.51 25.30
CA THR A 274 -2.42 9.47 25.70
C THR A 274 -1.00 9.81 25.23
N THR A 275 -0.84 10.40 24.05
CA THR A 275 0.46 10.83 23.54
C THR A 275 1.04 11.98 24.38
N VAL A 276 0.22 12.96 24.74
CA VAL A 276 0.62 14.06 25.64
C VAL A 276 1.00 13.54 27.04
N LEU A 277 0.23 12.59 27.57
CA LEU A 277 0.55 11.95 28.86
C LEU A 277 1.82 11.09 28.77
N MET A 278 1.99 10.29 27.72
CA MET A 278 3.18 9.45 27.57
C MET A 278 4.43 10.28 27.36
N THR A 279 4.37 11.39 26.62
CA THR A 279 5.54 12.27 26.44
C THR A 279 5.96 12.96 27.75
N THR A 280 5.01 13.27 28.63
CA THR A 280 5.30 13.89 29.94
C THR A 280 5.75 12.88 31.00
N PHE A 281 5.16 11.69 31.03
CA PHE A 281 5.44 10.65 32.04
C PHE A 281 6.40 9.54 31.57
N ALA A 282 6.92 9.60 30.34
CA ALA A 282 7.77 8.54 29.79
C ALA A 282 8.98 8.23 30.67
N SER A 283 9.60 9.22 31.30
CA SER A 283 10.78 9.00 32.15
C SER A 283 10.47 8.26 33.46
N LEU A 284 9.21 8.28 33.92
CA LEU A 284 8.80 7.58 35.14
C LEU A 284 8.53 6.09 34.92
N LEU A 285 8.28 5.70 33.67
CA LEU A 285 7.93 4.33 33.34
C LEU A 285 9.19 3.46 33.19
N PRO A 286 9.29 2.32 33.90
CA PRO A 286 10.41 1.41 33.75
C PRO A 286 10.28 0.59 32.46
N TRP A 287 10.52 1.22 31.30
CA TRP A 287 10.36 0.61 29.97
C TRP A 287 11.06 -0.74 29.82
N ARG A 288 12.22 -0.92 30.47
CA ARG A 288 12.98 -2.18 30.50
C ARG A 288 12.16 -3.33 31.08
N LEU A 289 11.49 -3.08 32.21
CA LEU A 289 10.66 -4.08 32.90
C LEU A 289 9.32 -4.28 32.18
N ILE A 290 8.73 -3.21 31.66
CA ILE A 290 7.49 -3.29 30.88
C ILE A 290 7.71 -4.15 29.63
N ALA A 291 8.77 -3.89 28.86
CA ALA A 291 9.14 -4.69 27.70
C ALA A 291 9.40 -6.15 28.10
N LEU A 292 10.17 -6.38 29.18
CA LEU A 292 10.44 -7.72 29.69
C LEU A 292 9.15 -8.49 29.97
N VAL A 293 8.27 -7.94 30.80
CA VAL A 293 7.02 -8.59 31.21
C VAL A 293 6.10 -8.79 30.01
N ALA A 294 6.00 -7.79 29.12
CA ALA A 294 5.18 -7.89 27.91
C ALA A 294 5.66 -9.01 26.98
N GLY A 295 6.96 -9.10 26.69
CA GLY A 295 7.50 -10.14 25.84
C GLY A 295 7.42 -11.54 26.46
N TRP A 296 7.68 -11.66 27.77
CA TRP A 296 7.46 -12.91 28.49
C TRP A 296 6.00 -13.33 28.46
N GLY A 297 5.07 -12.41 28.72
CA GLY A 297 3.63 -12.66 28.65
C GLY A 297 3.18 -13.13 27.27
N LEU A 298 3.67 -12.50 26.21
CA LEU A 298 3.35 -12.85 24.82
C LEU A 298 3.88 -14.24 24.43
N ILE A 299 5.08 -14.64 24.87
CA ILE A 299 5.59 -15.97 24.53
C ILE A 299 4.97 -17.04 25.44
N LEU A 300 4.67 -16.72 26.70
CA LEU A 300 3.98 -17.62 27.64
C LEU A 300 2.52 -17.86 27.24
N SER A 301 1.82 -16.90 26.65
CA SER A 301 0.45 -17.11 26.18
C SER A 301 0.35 -18.19 25.09
N GLY A 302 1.44 -18.43 24.35
CA GLY A 302 1.57 -19.53 23.38
C GLY A 302 1.94 -20.89 23.97
N HIS A 303 2.13 -21.00 25.30
CA HIS A 303 2.48 -22.27 25.95
C HIS A 303 1.29 -23.24 25.94
N PRO A 304 1.46 -24.53 25.57
CA PRO A 304 0.34 -25.47 25.40
C PRO A 304 -0.50 -25.70 26.67
N ALA A 305 0.08 -25.52 27.86
CA ALA A 305 -0.67 -25.60 29.13
C ALA A 305 -1.35 -24.27 29.52
N ILE A 306 -0.81 -23.12 29.09
CA ILE A 306 -1.31 -21.79 29.49
C ILE A 306 -2.36 -21.30 28.50
N ALA A 307 -2.17 -21.54 27.20
CA ALA A 307 -3.10 -21.16 26.15
C ALA A 307 -4.56 -21.58 26.43
N PRO A 308 -4.87 -22.87 26.74
CA PRO A 308 -6.24 -23.28 27.04
C PRO A 308 -6.78 -22.69 28.35
N LEU A 309 -5.91 -22.45 29.34
CA LEU A 309 -6.31 -21.79 30.58
C LEU A 309 -6.64 -20.31 30.33
N LEU A 310 -5.86 -19.64 29.48
CA LEU A 310 -6.07 -18.25 29.12
C LEU A 310 -7.37 -18.08 28.33
N THR A 311 -7.67 -18.98 27.38
CA THR A 311 -8.96 -18.95 26.67
C THR A 311 -10.11 -19.21 27.64
N HIS A 312 -9.98 -20.19 28.55
CA HIS A 312 -11.03 -20.47 29.53
C HIS A 312 -11.27 -19.30 30.49
N THR A 313 -10.21 -18.66 30.98
CA THR A 313 -10.30 -17.48 31.86
C THR A 313 -10.84 -16.26 31.12
N HIS A 314 -10.48 -16.08 29.85
CA HIS A 314 -11.05 -15.05 28.98
C HIS A 314 -12.57 -15.24 28.80
N ASP A 315 -13.00 -16.45 28.47
CA ASP A 315 -14.41 -16.76 28.21
C ASP A 315 -15.28 -16.64 29.47
N THR A 316 -14.71 -16.93 30.64
CA THR A 316 -15.43 -16.85 31.92
C THR A 316 -15.49 -15.44 32.50
N HIS A 317 -14.43 -14.64 32.39
CA HIS A 317 -14.33 -13.35 33.07
C HIS A 317 -14.36 -12.12 32.15
N VAL A 318 -13.85 -12.24 30.91
CA VAL A 318 -13.71 -11.10 29.99
C VAL A 318 -14.90 -11.02 29.04
N ALA A 319 -15.24 -12.14 28.38
CA ALA A 319 -16.34 -12.21 27.43
C ALA A 319 -17.69 -11.67 27.95
N PRO A 320 -18.16 -11.97 29.18
CA PRO A 320 -19.44 -11.42 29.65
C PRO A 320 -19.42 -9.90 29.88
N HIS A 321 -18.25 -9.35 30.19
CA HIS A 321 -18.09 -7.93 30.45
C HIS A 321 -17.80 -7.12 29.17
N GLU A 322 -17.34 -7.78 28.10
CA GLU A 322 -17.02 -7.13 26.84
C GLU A 322 -18.23 -6.43 26.22
N ALA A 323 -19.38 -7.11 26.19
CA ALA A 323 -20.63 -6.53 25.67
C ALA A 323 -21.11 -5.33 26.50
N GLN A 324 -20.98 -5.41 27.83
CA GLN A 324 -21.35 -4.32 28.73
C GLN A 324 -20.37 -3.14 28.63
N ALA A 325 -19.07 -3.41 28.45
CA ALA A 325 -18.07 -2.38 28.26
C ALA A 325 -18.28 -1.66 26.92
N ARG A 326 -18.56 -2.42 25.84
CA ARG A 326 -18.88 -1.85 24.53
C ARG A 326 -20.11 -0.94 24.59
N SER A 327 -21.21 -1.40 25.17
CA SER A 327 -22.42 -0.56 25.26
C SER A 327 -22.22 0.71 26.09
N ARG A 328 -21.40 0.66 27.14
CA ARG A 328 -21.01 1.85 27.92
C ARG A 328 -20.14 2.80 27.13
N LEU A 329 -19.18 2.29 26.35
CA LEU A 329 -18.34 3.10 25.48
C LEU A 329 -19.17 3.76 24.38
N ASP A 330 -20.08 3.02 23.75
CA ASP A 330 -20.96 3.54 22.71
C ASP A 330 -21.90 4.62 23.26
N ALA A 331 -22.43 4.42 24.48
CA ALA A 331 -23.24 5.43 25.15
C ALA A 331 -22.45 6.71 25.48
N TRP A 332 -21.20 6.56 25.95
CA TRP A 332 -20.32 7.69 26.22
C TRP A 332 -19.95 8.46 24.94
N ILE A 333 -19.62 7.75 23.86
CA ILE A 333 -19.32 8.33 22.55
C ILE A 333 -20.53 9.12 22.01
N ALA A 334 -21.74 8.58 22.15
CA ALA A 334 -22.96 9.21 21.66
C ALA A 334 -23.34 10.48 22.44
N ASP A 335 -23.06 10.54 23.74
CA ASP A 335 -23.42 11.69 24.60
C ASP A 335 -22.39 12.82 24.48
N ASP A 336 -21.10 12.50 24.50
CA ASP A 336 -20.03 13.51 24.60
C ASP A 336 -19.49 13.99 23.23
N ILE A 337 -19.69 13.24 22.14
CA ILE A 337 -19.14 13.57 20.82
C ILE A 337 -20.24 14.06 19.88
N ILE A 338 -20.61 15.33 20.04
CA ILE A 338 -21.59 16.01 19.18
C ILE A 338 -20.89 16.51 17.92
N LEU A 339 -21.11 15.82 16.80
CA LEU A 339 -20.55 16.14 15.47
C LEU A 339 -21.56 16.83 14.53
N ASP A 340 -22.80 17.04 14.97
CA ASP A 340 -23.85 17.69 14.19
C ASP A 340 -23.62 19.21 14.11
N SER A 341 -22.59 19.60 13.35
CA SER A 341 -22.51 20.97 12.83
C SER A 341 -23.59 21.18 11.76
N ALA A 342 -24.25 22.34 11.78
CA ALA A 342 -25.20 22.68 10.72
C ALA A 342 -24.49 22.58 9.35
N PRO A 343 -25.13 21.99 8.32
CA PRO A 343 -24.50 21.80 7.02
C PRO A 343 -23.94 23.13 6.51
N GLU A 344 -22.66 23.15 6.16
CA GLU A 344 -22.00 24.36 5.65
C GLU A 344 -22.80 24.92 4.47
N THR A 345 -23.19 26.19 4.55
CA THR A 345 -23.86 26.89 3.46
C THR A 345 -22.89 27.82 2.76
N ARG A 346 -22.85 27.76 1.43
CA ARG A 346 -22.04 28.64 0.59
C ARG A 346 -22.88 29.24 -0.52
N GLU A 347 -22.45 30.38 -1.03
CA GLU A 347 -23.05 31.00 -2.21
C GLU A 347 -22.34 30.50 -3.47
N VAL A 348 -23.12 30.08 -4.46
CA VAL A 348 -22.63 29.81 -5.82
C VAL A 348 -23.02 30.97 -6.70
N GLU A 349 -22.06 31.49 -7.45
CA GLU A 349 -22.27 32.53 -8.43
C GLU A 349 -22.25 31.96 -9.86
N ILE A 350 -23.03 32.57 -10.74
CA ILE A 350 -23.04 32.32 -12.18
C ILE A 350 -23.24 33.66 -12.90
N PHE A 351 -22.59 33.83 -14.04
CA PHE A 351 -22.67 35.05 -14.83
C PHE A 351 -23.51 34.81 -16.08
N GLU A 352 -24.59 35.58 -16.22
CA GLU A 352 -25.37 35.66 -17.44
C GLU A 352 -24.61 36.53 -18.45
N LEU A 353 -24.22 35.96 -19.58
CA LEU A 353 -23.52 36.66 -20.65
C LEU A 353 -24.47 36.96 -21.80
N GLN A 354 -24.46 38.20 -22.25
CA GLN A 354 -25.18 38.64 -23.45
C GLN A 354 -24.24 39.38 -24.39
N ARG A 355 -24.51 39.28 -25.69
CA ARG A 355 -23.69 39.88 -26.74
C ARG A 355 -24.53 40.82 -27.59
N ALA A 356 -23.98 41.99 -27.93
CA ALA A 356 -24.63 42.95 -28.78
C ALA A 356 -24.65 42.46 -30.25
N SER A 357 -25.81 42.55 -30.89
CA SER A 357 -26.07 42.22 -32.29
C SER A 357 -27.06 43.24 -32.84
N HIS A 358 -26.64 44.07 -33.80
CA HIS A 358 -27.50 45.07 -34.45
C HIS A 358 -28.31 45.95 -33.47
N ASP A 359 -27.66 46.52 -32.45
CA ASP A 359 -28.26 47.33 -31.36
C ASP A 359 -29.18 46.59 -30.37
N GLU A 360 -29.38 45.27 -30.53
CA GLU A 360 -30.10 44.44 -29.57
C GLU A 360 -29.14 43.51 -28.80
N TRP A 361 -29.48 43.20 -27.55
CA TRP A 361 -28.70 42.28 -26.71
C TRP A 361 -29.24 40.85 -26.82
N GLU A 362 -28.44 39.96 -27.39
CA GLU A 362 -28.80 38.55 -27.53
C GLU A 362 -28.29 37.73 -26.33
N PRO A 363 -29.13 36.88 -25.71
CA PRO A 363 -28.71 35.98 -24.65
C PRO A 363 -27.73 34.93 -25.21
N TRP A 364 -26.56 34.80 -24.58
CA TRP A 364 -25.50 33.91 -25.05
C TRP A 364 -25.45 32.61 -24.23
N LEU A 365 -25.04 32.70 -22.97
CA LEU A 365 -24.95 31.57 -22.03
C LEU A 365 -24.71 32.03 -20.59
N PHE A 366 -24.88 31.11 -19.64
CA PHE A 366 -24.51 31.23 -18.23
C PHE A 366 -23.15 30.59 -17.99
N SER A 367 -22.19 31.38 -17.52
CA SER A 367 -20.79 30.98 -17.33
C SER A 367 -20.38 31.04 -15.86
N PRO A 368 -19.53 30.12 -15.37
CA PRO A 368 -18.94 30.21 -14.02
C PRO A 368 -17.91 31.35 -13.91
N SER A 369 -17.45 31.90 -15.02
CA SER A 369 -16.56 33.06 -15.05
C SER A 369 -17.24 34.27 -15.69
N PRO A 370 -16.90 35.51 -15.27
CA PRO A 370 -17.51 36.73 -15.79
C PRO A 370 -17.16 37.02 -17.25
N TYR A 371 -16.20 36.30 -17.86
CA TYR A 371 -15.72 36.55 -19.23
C TYR A 371 -15.36 38.02 -19.44
N ASP A 372 -14.55 38.55 -18.52
CA ASP A 372 -14.06 39.93 -18.56
C ASP A 372 -13.01 40.14 -19.66
N PRO A 373 -12.73 41.40 -20.07
CA PRO A 373 -11.75 41.73 -21.10
C PRO A 373 -10.36 41.12 -20.88
N LEU A 374 -9.97 40.95 -19.61
CA LEU A 374 -8.66 40.42 -19.20
C LEU A 374 -8.70 38.91 -18.90
N SER A 375 -9.85 38.25 -19.02
CA SER A 375 -9.96 36.81 -18.78
C SER A 375 -9.15 36.03 -19.81
N GLN A 376 -8.50 34.94 -19.37
CA GLN A 376 -7.73 34.06 -20.27
C GLN A 376 -8.50 33.61 -21.53
N PRO A 377 -9.77 33.14 -21.46
CA PRO A 377 -10.49 32.75 -22.68
C PRO A 377 -10.76 33.94 -23.60
N ARG A 378 -10.90 35.15 -23.06
CA ARG A 378 -11.08 36.37 -23.84
C ARG A 378 -9.82 36.74 -24.62
N ILE A 379 -8.66 36.72 -23.95
CA ILE A 379 -7.36 37.00 -24.56
C ILE A 379 -6.98 35.93 -25.60
N ALA A 380 -7.34 34.66 -25.35
CA ALA A 380 -7.10 33.55 -26.27
C ALA A 380 -8.06 33.52 -27.48
N GLY A 381 -9.14 34.31 -27.47
CA GLY A 381 -10.19 34.25 -28.50
C GLY A 381 -11.10 33.02 -28.38
N ASP A 382 -11.07 32.33 -27.24
CA ASP A 382 -11.88 31.17 -26.97
C ASP A 382 -13.32 31.57 -26.60
N ARG A 383 -14.27 30.69 -26.94
CA ARG A 383 -15.68 30.87 -26.56
C ARG A 383 -15.86 30.63 -25.06
N PRO A 384 -16.72 31.41 -24.38
CA PRO A 384 -17.01 31.17 -22.97
C PRO A 384 -17.69 29.80 -22.79
N ARG A 385 -17.38 29.12 -21.69
CA ARG A 385 -17.91 27.79 -21.36
C ARG A 385 -19.08 27.95 -20.41
N GLY A 386 -20.15 27.18 -20.62
CA GLY A 386 -21.33 27.26 -19.77
C GLY A 386 -22.56 26.63 -20.38
N THR A 387 -23.71 26.93 -19.81
CA THR A 387 -25.01 26.37 -20.20
C THR A 387 -25.93 27.45 -20.77
N ARG A 388 -26.95 27.05 -21.54
CA ARG A 388 -27.90 28.01 -22.14
C ARG A 388 -29.03 28.41 -21.19
N PHE A 389 -29.40 27.53 -20.27
CA PHE A 389 -30.51 27.74 -19.35
C PHE A 389 -30.03 27.64 -17.90
N PHE A 390 -30.71 28.36 -17.00
CA PHE A 390 -30.49 28.28 -15.55
C PHE A 390 -30.75 26.88 -14.97
N GLU A 391 -31.67 26.14 -15.58
CA GLU A 391 -32.06 24.80 -15.13
C GLU A 391 -30.94 23.77 -15.34
N ASP A 392 -30.05 24.02 -16.29
CA ASP A 392 -28.90 23.16 -16.60
C ASP A 392 -27.73 23.40 -15.63
N VAL A 393 -27.78 24.43 -14.79
CA VAL A 393 -26.72 24.74 -13.83
C VAL A 393 -26.79 23.78 -12.64
N LEU A 394 -25.84 22.85 -12.61
CA LEU A 394 -25.69 21.88 -11.54
C LEU A 394 -24.98 22.50 -10.32
N PRO A 395 -25.32 22.07 -9.10
CA PRO A 395 -24.52 22.46 -7.94
C PRO A 395 -23.11 21.86 -8.06
N PRO A 396 -22.09 22.47 -7.44
CA PRO A 396 -20.75 21.92 -7.40
C PRO A 396 -20.70 20.51 -6.78
N ASP A 397 -19.68 19.74 -7.12
CA ASP A 397 -19.53 18.36 -6.62
C ASP A 397 -19.53 18.32 -5.09
N GLY A 398 -20.41 17.48 -4.52
CA GLY A 398 -20.58 17.37 -3.07
C GLY A 398 -21.51 18.41 -2.44
N TRP A 399 -22.16 19.26 -3.24
CA TRP A 399 -23.11 20.28 -2.79
C TRP A 399 -24.52 20.05 -3.34
N VAL A 400 -25.51 20.56 -2.63
CA VAL A 400 -26.92 20.53 -3.04
C VAL A 400 -27.51 21.92 -2.92
N TRP A 401 -28.36 22.33 -3.86
CA TRP A 401 -29.09 23.60 -3.78
C TRP A 401 -29.91 23.68 -2.48
N SER A 402 -29.67 24.71 -1.68
CA SER A 402 -30.45 24.99 -0.47
C SER A 402 -31.77 25.68 -0.85
N GLU A 403 -31.70 26.61 -1.81
CA GLU A 403 -32.82 27.43 -2.28
C GLU A 403 -33.38 26.95 -3.62
N LYS A 404 -34.60 27.35 -3.97
CA LYS A 404 -35.26 26.97 -5.23
C LYS A 404 -34.98 27.93 -6.40
N LYS A 405 -34.64 29.19 -6.12
CA LYS A 405 -34.54 30.25 -7.12
C LYS A 405 -33.15 30.86 -7.10
N TRP A 406 -32.70 31.34 -8.26
CA TRP A 406 -31.55 32.21 -8.36
C TRP A 406 -31.94 33.62 -7.93
N ALA A 407 -31.07 34.28 -7.18
CA ALA A 407 -31.20 35.68 -6.80
C ALA A 407 -30.25 36.52 -7.65
N LEU A 408 -30.74 37.68 -8.09
CA LEU A 408 -29.91 38.67 -8.76
C LEU A 408 -29.01 39.33 -7.72
N ASP A 409 -27.71 39.43 -8.00
CA ASP A 409 -26.80 40.20 -7.17
C ASP A 409 -27.01 41.70 -7.41
N LEU A 410 -27.33 42.43 -6.35
CA LEU A 410 -27.58 43.88 -6.40
C LEU A 410 -26.29 44.70 -6.26
N TRP A 411 -25.19 44.07 -5.83
CA TRP A 411 -23.91 44.71 -5.55
C TRP A 411 -22.94 44.56 -6.73
N SER A 412 -23.38 44.98 -7.92
CA SER A 412 -22.59 44.88 -9.16
C SER A 412 -21.22 45.55 -9.06
N ARG A 413 -21.11 46.63 -8.27
CA ARG A 413 -19.86 47.34 -7.99
C ARG A 413 -18.89 46.50 -7.16
N GLU A 414 -19.35 45.85 -6.10
CA GLU A 414 -18.49 45.17 -5.12
C GLU A 414 -17.71 44.03 -5.78
N TRP A 415 -18.38 43.18 -6.56
CA TRP A 415 -17.70 42.04 -7.18
C TRP A 415 -16.75 42.43 -8.32
N VAL A 416 -16.99 43.57 -8.98
CA VAL A 416 -16.10 44.16 -9.99
C VAL A 416 -14.85 44.75 -9.34
N GLU A 417 -15.01 45.47 -8.23
CA GLU A 417 -13.91 46.05 -7.45
C GLU A 417 -13.06 44.97 -6.79
N GLU A 418 -13.68 43.97 -6.14
CA GLU A 418 -12.99 42.84 -5.51
C GLU A 418 -12.12 42.05 -6.49
N ARG A 419 -12.60 41.88 -7.73
CA ARG A 419 -11.89 41.15 -8.78
C ARG A 419 -10.98 42.03 -9.64
N ILE A 420 -10.93 43.34 -9.37
CA ILE A 420 -10.11 44.33 -10.08
C ILE A 420 -10.36 44.26 -11.60
N ILE A 421 -11.64 44.18 -11.99
CA ILE A 421 -12.01 44.06 -13.40
C ILE A 421 -11.96 45.45 -14.05
N THR A 422 -10.97 45.68 -14.90
CA THR A 422 -10.77 46.95 -15.60
C THR A 422 -11.48 46.96 -16.96
N GLY A 423 -11.80 48.13 -17.52
CA GLY A 423 -12.35 48.20 -18.87
C GLY A 423 -13.86 47.95 -18.93
N VAL A 424 -14.56 48.16 -17.82
CA VAL A 424 -16.01 47.90 -17.70
C VAL A 424 -16.78 49.09 -17.14
N GLU A 425 -18.02 49.26 -17.60
CA GLU A 425 -18.99 50.23 -17.10
C GLU A 425 -20.03 49.48 -16.26
N VAL A 426 -20.27 49.93 -15.03
CA VAL A 426 -21.18 49.27 -14.09
C VAL A 426 -22.50 50.02 -14.02
N GLU A 427 -23.60 49.34 -14.35
CA GLU A 427 -24.96 49.84 -14.18
C GLU A 427 -25.36 49.72 -12.69
N THR A 428 -25.60 50.87 -12.04
CA THR A 428 -25.96 50.96 -10.62
C THR A 428 -27.46 51.17 -10.38
N GLU A 429 -28.25 51.32 -11.44
CA GLU A 429 -29.71 51.39 -11.41
C GLU A 429 -30.31 50.32 -12.35
N GLY A 430 -31.56 49.92 -12.16
CA GLY A 430 -32.19 48.91 -13.03
C GLY A 430 -31.70 47.47 -12.84
N GLU A 431 -31.24 46.84 -13.92
CA GLU A 431 -31.00 45.39 -14.01
C GLU A 431 -29.58 44.95 -13.62
N ARG A 432 -28.69 45.88 -13.27
CA ARG A 432 -27.32 45.62 -12.74
C ARG A 432 -26.39 44.95 -13.74
N TRP A 433 -26.46 45.34 -15.01
CA TRP A 433 -25.54 44.88 -16.04
C TRP A 433 -24.15 45.52 -15.88
N VAL A 434 -23.11 44.75 -16.20
CA VAL A 434 -21.73 45.23 -16.30
C VAL A 434 -21.29 45.12 -17.75
N TYR A 435 -21.14 46.27 -18.41
CA TYR A 435 -20.84 46.40 -19.82
C TYR A 435 -19.33 46.45 -20.05
N ASP A 436 -18.83 45.86 -21.14
CA ASP A 436 -17.48 46.17 -21.63
C ASP A 436 -17.46 47.64 -22.07
N MET A 437 -16.37 48.36 -21.81
CA MET A 437 -16.14 49.66 -22.45
C MET A 437 -15.76 49.44 -23.92
N TYR A 438 -16.19 50.34 -24.81
CA TYR A 438 -15.79 50.28 -26.22
C TYR A 438 -14.31 50.61 -26.38
N ASP A 439 -13.53 49.67 -26.89
CA ASP A 439 -12.13 49.90 -27.20
C ASP A 439 -11.99 50.62 -28.56
N GLU A 440 -11.83 51.95 -28.52
CA GLU A 440 -11.56 52.75 -29.72
C GLU A 440 -10.25 52.37 -30.43
N HIS A 441 -9.31 51.69 -29.75
CA HIS A 441 -7.99 51.36 -30.31
C HIS A 441 -7.98 50.00 -31.02
N GLY A 442 -8.79 49.04 -30.58
CA GLY A 442 -8.95 47.72 -31.20
C GLY A 442 -9.58 47.74 -32.60
N ALA A 443 -10.40 48.74 -32.91
CA ALA A 443 -11.00 48.90 -34.25
C ALA A 443 -9.99 49.40 -35.31
N SER A 444 -8.81 49.90 -34.92
CA SER A 444 -7.82 50.45 -35.85
C SER A 444 -6.55 49.60 -36.03
N GLN A 445 -6.35 48.56 -35.22
CA GLN A 445 -5.18 47.67 -35.33
C GLN A 445 -5.59 46.19 -35.33
N GLY A 446 -5.86 45.66 -36.53
CA GLY A 446 -5.65 44.24 -36.77
C GLY A 446 -4.15 43.95 -36.73
N GLY A 447 -3.66 43.33 -35.64
CA GLY A 447 -2.28 42.84 -35.58
C GLY A 447 -1.73 42.79 -34.16
N VAL A 448 -1.64 41.58 -33.61
CA VAL A 448 -0.87 41.26 -32.41
C VAL A 448 0.59 41.68 -32.62
N GLY A 449 1.02 42.74 -31.93
CA GLY A 449 2.39 43.24 -31.93
C GLY A 449 2.91 43.30 -30.51
N VAL A 450 3.78 42.35 -30.19
CA VAL A 450 4.54 42.24 -28.93
C VAL A 450 5.24 43.56 -28.62
N MET A 451 5.12 43.98 -27.36
CA MET A 451 5.71 45.18 -26.80
C MET A 451 7.24 45.05 -26.71
N ASP A 452 7.97 45.76 -27.58
CA ASP A 452 9.42 45.97 -27.42
C ASP A 452 9.71 47.34 -26.79
N SER A 453 10.72 47.32 -25.91
CA SER A 453 11.18 48.40 -25.03
C SER A 453 11.84 49.60 -25.76
N PRO A 454 12.10 50.73 -25.07
CA PRO A 454 11.85 52.06 -25.62
C PRO A 454 13.07 52.68 -26.32
N THR A 455 12.82 53.51 -27.34
CA THR A 455 13.79 54.50 -27.82
C THR A 455 13.22 55.92 -27.72
N THR A 456 13.76 56.62 -26.73
CA THR A 456 14.03 58.07 -26.63
C THR A 456 13.40 59.00 -27.67
N SER A 457 12.41 59.80 -27.24
CA SER A 457 12.34 61.21 -27.64
C SER A 457 11.69 62.08 -26.54
N LYS A 458 12.27 63.27 -26.36
CA LYS A 458 11.99 64.22 -25.27
C LYS A 458 10.64 64.90 -25.44
N GLY A 459 9.78 64.81 -24.43
CA GLY A 459 8.57 65.62 -24.26
C GLY A 459 8.19 65.71 -22.78
N LYS A 460 7.73 66.88 -22.34
CA LYS A 460 7.45 67.31 -20.94
C LYS A 460 6.81 66.25 -20.01
N PRO A 461 7.18 66.20 -18.71
CA PRO A 461 6.51 65.33 -17.74
C PRO A 461 5.10 65.88 -17.45
N ARG A 462 4.07 65.12 -17.84
CA ARG A 462 2.71 65.27 -17.30
C ARG A 462 2.66 64.48 -15.99
N VAL A 463 2.26 65.17 -14.92
CA VAL A 463 2.05 64.63 -13.57
C VAL A 463 1.22 63.33 -13.66
N PRO A 464 1.59 62.23 -12.97
CA PRO A 464 0.73 61.06 -12.92
C PRO A 464 -0.54 61.45 -12.16
N GLN A 465 -1.67 61.48 -12.86
CA GLN A 465 -2.97 61.49 -12.20
C GLN A 465 -3.04 60.24 -11.33
N ALA A 466 -3.57 60.41 -10.11
CA ALA A 466 -3.90 59.31 -9.22
C ALA A 466 -4.68 58.23 -10.00
N PRO A 467 -4.50 56.93 -9.70
CA PRO A 467 -5.19 55.87 -10.41
C PRO A 467 -6.69 56.09 -10.24
N THR A 468 -7.33 56.62 -11.28
CA THR A 468 -8.78 56.64 -11.39
C THR A 468 -9.24 55.19 -11.42
N PRO A 469 -10.30 54.82 -10.70
CA PRO A 469 -10.86 53.48 -10.80
C PRO A 469 -11.09 53.19 -12.29
N SER A 470 -10.57 52.06 -12.76
CA SER A 470 -10.55 51.69 -14.19
C SER A 470 -11.90 51.20 -14.72
N TRP A 471 -12.96 51.54 -14.01
CA TRP A 471 -14.36 51.27 -14.28
C TRP A 471 -15.17 52.52 -13.97
N GLU A 472 -16.15 52.81 -14.83
CA GLU A 472 -16.97 54.02 -14.74
C GLU A 472 -18.40 53.67 -14.29
N GLU A 473 -19.00 54.55 -13.48
CA GLU A 473 -20.42 54.48 -13.13
C GLU A 473 -21.21 55.16 -14.25
N GLY A 474 -21.98 54.36 -14.99
CA GLY A 474 -22.74 54.83 -16.14
C GLY A 474 -24.11 55.37 -15.74
N GLU A 475 -24.38 56.65 -16.05
CA GLU A 475 -25.75 57.17 -16.15
C GLU A 475 -26.29 56.77 -17.53
N ASP A 476 -27.51 56.23 -17.58
CA ASP A 476 -28.08 55.58 -18.77
C ASP A 476 -27.88 56.39 -20.06
N GLY A 477 -26.98 55.92 -20.94
CA GLY A 477 -26.92 56.31 -22.35
C GLY A 477 -25.83 57.29 -22.79
N ALA A 478 -24.80 57.59 -21.98
CA ALA A 478 -23.76 58.56 -22.36
C ALA A 478 -22.47 57.99 -23.01
N GLY A 479 -22.18 56.68 -22.86
CA GLY A 479 -20.94 56.04 -23.34
C GLY A 479 -21.13 55.05 -24.50
N ARG A 480 -20.12 54.90 -25.37
CA ARG A 480 -20.07 53.78 -26.34
C ARG A 480 -19.80 52.48 -25.57
N ARG A 481 -20.75 51.57 -25.59
CA ARG A 481 -20.64 50.24 -24.95
C ARG A 481 -19.95 49.24 -25.88
N GLY A 482 -19.20 48.32 -25.31
CA GLY A 482 -18.55 47.21 -26.00
C GLY A 482 -19.53 46.10 -26.37
N GLU A 483 -19.03 45.04 -27.00
CA GLU A 483 -19.86 43.96 -27.55
C GLU A 483 -20.48 43.03 -26.49
N TRP A 484 -20.04 43.07 -25.24
CA TRP A 484 -20.46 42.14 -24.19
C TRP A 484 -20.98 42.86 -22.96
N ARG A 485 -22.00 42.26 -22.35
CA ARG A 485 -22.46 42.59 -21.00
C ARG A 485 -22.62 41.34 -20.18
N ARG A 486 -22.41 41.47 -18.86
CA ARG A 486 -22.63 40.38 -17.92
C ARG A 486 -23.38 40.80 -16.67
N ARG A 487 -24.08 39.85 -16.07
CA ARG A 487 -24.82 40.05 -14.83
C ARG A 487 -24.63 38.85 -13.90
N ARG A 488 -24.38 39.13 -12.62
CA ARG A 488 -24.09 38.11 -11.60
C ARG A 488 -25.37 37.62 -10.94
N TRP A 489 -25.55 36.31 -10.90
CA TRP A 489 -26.62 35.63 -10.22
C TRP A 489 -26.02 34.75 -9.12
N VAL A 490 -26.67 34.72 -7.96
CA VAL A 490 -26.23 33.94 -6.80
C VAL A 490 -27.32 32.99 -6.33
N ARG A 491 -26.90 31.84 -5.78
CA ARG A 491 -27.82 30.88 -5.16
C ARG A 491 -27.10 30.10 -4.08
N LEU A 492 -27.78 29.89 -2.95
CA LEU A 492 -27.20 29.15 -1.84
C LEU A 492 -27.17 27.64 -2.10
N VAL A 493 -26.02 27.05 -1.79
CA VAL A 493 -25.81 25.61 -1.68
C VAL A 493 -25.53 25.23 -0.24
N LYS A 494 -25.92 24.01 0.13
CA LYS A 494 -25.54 23.36 1.37
C LYS A 494 -24.69 22.14 1.07
N ARG A 495 -23.69 21.90 1.91
CA ARG A 495 -22.84 20.71 1.78
C ARG A 495 -23.72 19.46 1.90
N ARG A 496 -23.57 18.53 0.96
CA ARG A 496 -24.31 17.28 1.00
C ARG A 496 -23.81 16.47 2.19
N ALA A 497 -24.69 16.18 3.15
CA ALA A 497 -24.40 15.15 4.14
C ALA A 497 -24.27 13.83 3.37
N THR A 498 -23.07 13.25 3.37
CA THR A 498 -22.90 11.88 2.93
C THR A 498 -23.47 11.00 4.03
N THR A 499 -24.79 10.82 4.05
CA THR A 499 -25.39 9.71 4.77
C THR A 499 -24.81 8.45 4.15
N SER A 500 -23.79 7.89 4.79
CA SER A 500 -23.38 6.53 4.53
C SER A 500 -24.60 5.67 4.82
N SER A 501 -25.17 5.06 3.79
CA SER A 501 -26.22 4.06 3.98
C SER A 501 -25.63 2.97 4.85
N ALA A 502 -26.21 2.80 6.03
CA ALA A 502 -25.83 1.82 7.05
C ALA A 502 -25.74 0.39 6.51
#